data_AF-A0A2P1PYB7-F1
#
_entry.id   AF-A0A2P1PYB7-F1
#
_cell.length_a   1.000
_cell.length_b   1.000
_cell.length_c   1.000
_cell.angle_alpha   90.00
_cell.angle_beta   90.00
_cell.angle_gamma   90.00
#
_symmetry.space_group_name_H-M   'P 1'
#
loop_
_entity.id
_entity.type
_entity.pdbx_description
1 polymer ?
#
loop_
_entity_poly.entity_id
_entity_poly.type
_entity_poly.pdbx_seq_one_letter_code
_entity_poly.pdbx_strand_id
1 'polypeptide(L)'
;MNRNVPVELEFVLRVARKVRPKPNSDVRIDYSKWSEAALACPMALIDEFYSHRPYQCRVCKRACVFSAEDQKHALEVLKKPLQSAPSMCEECHAIRVGLEREQRACFAKWRIAKQNLQGNPTFLTRWLEILETLPRYGIRADSGKITQLRRLLHATRPRS
;
A
#
# COMPACT_ATOMS: atom_id res chain seq x y z
N MET A 1 24.69 -44.43 19.74
CA MET A 1 24.41 -42.99 19.94
C MET A 1 23.10 -42.67 19.23
N ASN A 2 21.99 -42.81 19.97
CA ASN A 2 20.61 -42.66 19.50
C ASN A 2 20.24 -41.18 19.43
N ARG A 3 19.76 -40.73 18.27
CA ARG A 3 19.17 -39.38 18.11
C ARG A 3 17.73 -39.43 18.61
N ASN A 4 17.54 -39.04 19.86
CA ASN A 4 16.23 -38.70 20.42
C ASN A 4 15.72 -37.44 19.72
N VAL A 5 14.80 -37.61 18.77
CA VAL A 5 14.00 -36.51 18.24
C VAL A 5 12.84 -36.30 19.22
N PRO A 6 12.63 -35.09 19.79
CA PRO A 6 11.55 -34.84 20.73
C PRO A 6 10.18 -35.04 20.07
N VAL A 7 9.33 -35.86 20.71
CA VAL A 7 7.96 -36.21 20.31
C VAL A 7 7.00 -35.00 20.33
N GLU A 8 7.44 -33.84 20.84
CA GLU A 8 6.66 -32.59 20.86
C GLU A 8 6.57 -31.87 19.50
N LEU A 9 7.40 -32.22 18.51
CA LEU A 9 7.33 -31.57 17.18
C LEU A 9 6.26 -32.16 16.24
N GLU A 10 5.74 -33.36 16.51
CA GLU A 10 4.66 -33.95 15.68
C GLU A 10 3.25 -33.47 16.06
N PHE A 11 3.06 -32.98 17.29
CA PHE A 11 1.72 -32.58 17.75
C PHE A 11 1.28 -31.21 17.19
N VAL A 12 2.23 -30.30 16.94
CA VAL A 12 1.96 -28.99 16.34
C VAL A 12 1.60 -29.11 14.84
N LEU A 13 2.04 -30.18 14.16
CA LEU A 13 1.76 -30.43 12.75
C LEU A 13 0.45 -31.19 12.50
N ARG A 14 -0.24 -31.68 13.54
CA ARG A 14 -1.49 -32.47 13.41
C ARG A 14 -2.79 -31.74 13.78
N VAL A 15 -2.72 -30.56 14.39
CA VAL A 15 -3.93 -29.78 14.78
C VAL A 15 -4.33 -28.75 13.72
N ALA A 16 -3.57 -28.59 12.63
CA ALA A 16 -4.01 -27.82 11.45
C ALA A 16 -4.96 -28.62 10.55
N ARG A 17 -5.87 -29.42 11.12
CA ARG A 17 -7.09 -29.82 10.42
C ARG A 17 -7.90 -28.54 10.23
N LYS A 18 -7.81 -28.00 9.01
CA LYS A 18 -8.68 -27.00 8.37
C LYS A 18 -10.05 -26.89 9.06
N VAL A 19 -10.14 -26.04 10.08
CA VAL A 19 -11.40 -25.35 10.34
C VAL A 19 -11.50 -24.36 9.20
N ARG A 20 -12.16 -24.76 8.10
CA ARG A 20 -12.58 -23.78 7.09
C ARG A 20 -13.47 -22.79 7.86
N PRO A 21 -13.12 -21.50 7.95
CA PRO A 21 -14.03 -20.53 8.52
C PRO A 21 -15.36 -20.66 7.76
N LYS A 22 -16.46 -20.79 8.51
CA LYS A 22 -17.81 -20.87 7.95
C LYS A 22 -18.00 -19.65 7.02
N PRO A 23 -18.32 -19.84 5.74
CA PRO A 23 -18.48 -18.74 4.81
C PRO A 23 -19.78 -18.03 5.18
N ASN A 24 -19.72 -16.75 5.50
CA ASN A 24 -20.94 -15.96 5.68
C ASN A 24 -20.86 -14.62 4.92
N SER A 25 -20.08 -14.59 3.84
CA SER A 25 -20.03 -13.49 2.88
C SER A 25 -19.63 -14.04 1.50
N ASP A 26 -20.32 -15.07 1.03
CA ASP A 26 -20.07 -15.66 -0.28
C ASP A 26 -20.62 -14.73 -1.37
N VAL A 27 -19.79 -13.76 -1.77
CA VAL A 27 -20.12 -12.87 -2.88
C VAL A 27 -19.80 -13.60 -4.17
N ARG A 28 -20.84 -13.98 -4.93
CA ARG A 28 -20.68 -14.72 -6.20
C ARG A 28 -19.89 -13.90 -7.22
N ILE A 29 -18.97 -14.59 -7.91
CA ILE A 29 -18.12 -14.02 -8.96
C ILE A 29 -18.92 -13.93 -10.26
N ASP A 30 -18.86 -12.77 -10.93
CA ASP A 30 -19.35 -12.58 -12.29
C ASP A 30 -18.20 -12.44 -13.28
N TYR A 31 -17.76 -13.58 -13.83
CA TYR A 31 -16.65 -13.64 -14.79
C TYR A 31 -16.89 -12.85 -16.07
N SER A 32 -18.16 -12.63 -16.46
CA SER A 32 -18.48 -11.83 -17.65
C SER A 32 -18.03 -10.37 -17.49
N LYS A 33 -17.85 -9.92 -16.24
CA LYS A 33 -17.35 -8.59 -15.91
C LYS A 33 -15.84 -8.53 -15.73
N TRP A 34 -15.11 -9.63 -15.84
CA TRP A 34 -13.66 -9.58 -15.68
C TRP A 34 -12.99 -9.01 -16.93
N SER A 35 -11.84 -8.37 -16.75
CA SER A 35 -10.99 -8.00 -17.88
C SER A 35 -10.28 -9.23 -18.45
N GLU A 36 -9.87 -9.18 -19.71
CA GLU A 36 -9.12 -10.26 -20.36
C GLU A 36 -7.84 -10.62 -19.58
N ALA A 37 -7.14 -9.60 -19.06
CA ALA A 37 -5.97 -9.80 -18.22
C ALA A 37 -6.27 -10.55 -16.90
N ALA A 38 -7.47 -10.35 -16.32
CA ALA A 38 -7.88 -11.07 -15.13
C ALA A 38 -8.25 -12.52 -15.46
N LEU A 39 -8.90 -12.76 -16.61
CA LEU A 39 -9.25 -14.11 -17.10
C LEU A 39 -8.02 -14.93 -17.52
N ALA A 40 -6.97 -14.29 -18.02
CA ALA A 40 -5.71 -14.94 -18.39
C ALA A 40 -4.93 -15.49 -17.18
N CYS A 41 -5.34 -15.18 -15.94
CA CYS A 41 -4.72 -15.73 -14.75
C CYS A 41 -5.15 -17.19 -14.53
N PRO A 42 -4.22 -18.16 -14.42
CA PRO A 42 -4.57 -19.58 -14.21
C PRO A 42 -5.42 -19.84 -12.96
N MET A 43 -5.37 -18.94 -11.98
CA MET A 43 -6.15 -19.02 -10.73
C MET A 43 -7.57 -18.45 -10.86
N ALA A 44 -7.92 -17.83 -11.99
CA ALA A 44 -9.18 -17.10 -12.15
C ALA A 44 -10.41 -18.00 -12.01
N LEU A 45 -10.36 -19.24 -12.53
CA LEU A 45 -11.53 -20.11 -12.69
C LEU A 45 -11.66 -21.19 -11.60
N ILE A 46 -10.95 -21.05 -10.48
CA ILE A 46 -10.90 -22.09 -9.44
C ILE A 46 -12.03 -21.95 -8.41
N ASP A 47 -12.57 -20.73 -8.23
CA ASP A 47 -13.51 -20.41 -7.16
C ASP A 47 -14.82 -19.84 -7.73
N GLU A 48 -15.98 -20.18 -7.15
CA GLU A 48 -17.28 -19.60 -7.57
C GLU A 48 -17.63 -18.30 -6.81
N PHE A 49 -16.95 -18.06 -5.69
CA PHE A 49 -17.26 -16.98 -4.75
C PHE A 49 -15.97 -16.26 -4.31
N TYR A 50 -16.08 -14.95 -4.12
CA TYR A 50 -15.08 -14.20 -3.38
C TYR A 50 -15.16 -14.56 -1.89
N SER A 51 -14.01 -14.70 -1.26
CA SER A 51 -13.87 -14.97 0.17
C SER A 51 -12.99 -13.91 0.82
N HIS A 52 -13.25 -13.57 2.08
CA HIS A 52 -12.41 -12.62 2.83
C HIS A 52 -10.94 -13.06 2.83
N ARG A 53 -10.04 -12.18 2.37
CA ARG A 53 -8.60 -12.45 2.34
C ARG A 53 -7.87 -11.60 3.39
N PRO A 54 -7.29 -12.21 4.44
CA PRO A 54 -6.50 -11.45 5.39
C PRO A 54 -5.20 -10.96 4.73
N TYR A 55 -4.78 -9.75 5.07
CA TYR A 55 -3.47 -9.20 4.68
C TYR A 55 -2.91 -8.32 5.79
N GLN A 56 -1.61 -8.03 5.72
CA GLN A 56 -0.97 -7.09 6.63
C GLN A 56 -0.61 -5.81 5.89
N CYS A 57 -0.98 -4.66 6.45
CA CYS A 57 -0.59 -3.38 5.89
C CYS A 57 0.95 -3.28 5.90
N ARG A 58 1.56 -3.05 4.74
CA ARG A 58 3.03 -2.98 4.64
C ARG A 58 3.64 -1.82 5.45
N VAL A 59 2.85 -0.76 5.70
CA VAL A 59 3.29 0.48 6.37
C VAL A 59 3.14 0.37 7.89
N CYS A 60 1.91 0.20 8.40
CA CYS A 60 1.64 0.17 9.84
C CYS A 60 1.62 -1.23 10.46
N LYS A 61 1.77 -2.29 9.64
CA LYS A 61 1.74 -3.71 10.05
C LYS A 61 0.42 -4.21 10.66
N ARG A 62 -0.62 -3.37 10.70
CA ARG A 62 -1.95 -3.77 11.16
C ARG A 62 -2.52 -4.90 10.28
N ALA A 63 -3.12 -5.89 10.93
CA ALA A 63 -3.92 -6.91 10.25
C ALA A 63 -5.17 -6.27 9.63
N CYS A 64 -5.44 -6.61 8.38
CA CYS A 64 -6.53 -6.08 7.58
C CYS A 64 -7.22 -7.23 6.83
N VAL A 65 -8.42 -6.97 6.32
CA VAL A 65 -9.17 -7.93 5.51
C VAL A 65 -9.51 -7.27 4.19
N PHE A 66 -9.18 -7.93 3.09
CA PHE A 66 -9.71 -7.60 1.77
C PHE A 66 -11.03 -8.34 1.64
N SER A 67 -12.13 -7.63 1.85
CA SER A 67 -13.46 -8.25 1.93
C SER A 67 -13.87 -8.88 0.60
N ALA A 68 -14.92 -9.71 0.62
CA ALA A 68 -15.41 -10.35 -0.60
C ALA A 68 -16.05 -9.29 -1.53
N GLU A 69 -16.69 -8.29 -0.91
CA GLU A 69 -17.30 -7.13 -1.55
C GLU A 69 -16.23 -6.22 -2.18
N ASP A 70 -15.15 -5.93 -1.46
CA ASP A 70 -14.05 -5.13 -1.98
C ASP A 70 -13.36 -5.84 -3.17
N GLN A 71 -13.23 -7.17 -3.10
CA GLN A 71 -12.70 -7.98 -4.21
C GLN A 71 -13.59 -7.88 -5.44
N LYS A 72 -14.91 -8.07 -5.27
CA LYS A 72 -15.88 -7.89 -6.34
C LYS A 72 -15.79 -6.50 -6.96
N HIS A 73 -15.80 -5.46 -6.14
CA HIS A 73 -15.69 -4.10 -6.63
C HIS A 73 -14.36 -3.86 -7.37
N ALA A 74 -13.24 -4.34 -6.84
CA ALA A 74 -11.93 -4.19 -7.47
C ALA A 74 -11.82 -4.89 -8.83
N LEU A 75 -12.37 -6.09 -8.97
CA LEU A 75 -12.23 -6.92 -10.17
C LEU A 75 -13.32 -6.65 -11.20
N GLU A 76 -14.57 -6.54 -10.78
CA GLU A 76 -15.70 -6.40 -11.69
C GLU A 76 -15.99 -4.95 -12.06
N VAL A 77 -15.77 -3.99 -11.15
CA VAL A 77 -16.04 -2.56 -11.40
C VAL A 77 -14.76 -1.85 -11.83
N LEU A 78 -13.72 -1.91 -11.00
CA LEU A 78 -12.45 -1.21 -11.27
C LEU A 78 -11.54 -1.94 -12.28
N LYS A 79 -11.91 -3.16 -12.70
CA LYS A 79 -11.17 -4.00 -13.66
C LYS A 79 -9.71 -4.25 -13.29
N LYS A 80 -9.38 -4.24 -12.00
CA LYS A 80 -8.00 -4.46 -11.56
C LYS A 80 -7.57 -5.91 -11.80
N PRO A 81 -6.27 -6.20 -11.98
CA PRO A 81 -5.78 -7.57 -12.08
C PRO A 81 -6.03 -8.37 -10.80
N LEU A 82 -6.23 -9.69 -10.90
CA LEU A 82 -6.46 -10.57 -9.74
C LEU A 82 -5.33 -10.51 -8.69
N GLN A 83 -4.10 -10.24 -9.12
CA GLN A 83 -2.91 -10.11 -8.28
C GLN A 83 -2.81 -8.78 -7.52
N SER A 84 -3.70 -7.81 -7.81
CA SER A 84 -3.63 -6.44 -7.28
C SER A 84 -4.18 -6.28 -5.86
N ALA A 85 -4.02 -7.30 -5.02
CA ALA A 85 -4.46 -7.26 -3.63
C ALA A 85 -3.92 -6.00 -2.91
N PRO A 86 -4.73 -5.38 -2.04
CA PRO A 86 -4.29 -4.20 -1.31
C PRO A 86 -3.06 -4.54 -0.47
N SER A 87 -2.06 -3.66 -0.54
CA SER A 87 -0.83 -3.78 0.26
C SER A 87 -0.82 -2.84 1.47
N MET A 88 -1.83 -1.98 1.61
CA MET A 88 -1.97 -0.98 2.65
C MET A 88 -3.40 -0.97 3.15
N CYS A 89 -3.58 -0.69 4.44
CA CYS A 89 -4.89 -0.40 5.00
C CYS A 89 -5.45 0.91 4.42
N GLU A 90 -6.76 1.12 4.58
CA GLU A 90 -7.45 2.32 4.12
C GLU A 90 -6.83 3.61 4.69
N GLU A 91 -6.52 3.65 5.98
CA GLU A 91 -5.87 4.80 6.63
C GLU A 91 -4.52 5.15 5.96
N CYS A 92 -3.63 4.16 5.78
CA CYS A 92 -2.34 4.38 5.15
C CYS A 92 -2.48 4.76 3.67
N HIS A 93 -3.49 4.20 2.98
CA HIS A 93 -3.79 4.59 1.61
C HIS A 93 -4.27 6.04 1.52
N ALA A 94 -5.18 6.46 2.40
CA ALA A 94 -5.68 7.83 2.48
C ALA A 94 -4.56 8.84 2.76
N ILE A 95 -3.65 8.52 3.70
CA ILE A 95 -2.46 9.35 3.97
C ILE A 95 -1.60 9.48 2.72
N ARG A 96 -1.33 8.38 2.02
CA ARG A 96 -0.55 8.42 0.77
C ARG A 96 -1.18 9.34 -0.27
N VAL A 97 -2.49 9.20 -0.52
CA VAL A 97 -3.21 10.05 -1.48
C VAL A 97 -3.15 11.52 -1.07
N GLY A 98 -3.27 11.81 0.24
CA GLY A 98 -3.09 13.15 0.80
C GLY A 98 -1.70 13.72 0.51
N LEU A 99 -0.65 12.96 0.80
CA LEU A 99 0.75 13.35 0.56
C LEU A 99 1.04 13.57 -0.94
N GLU A 100 0.55 12.72 -1.83
CA GLU A 100 0.70 12.91 -3.29
C GLU A 100 0.00 14.19 -3.77
N ARG A 101 -1.19 14.48 -3.25
CA ARG A 101 -1.91 15.72 -3.54
C ARG A 101 -1.14 16.95 -3.05
N GLU A 102 -0.63 16.92 -1.81
CA GLU A 102 0.19 18.00 -1.28
C GLU A 102 1.50 18.18 -2.06
N GLN A 103 2.16 17.09 -2.43
CA GLN A 103 3.37 17.11 -3.26
C GLN A 103 3.10 17.83 -4.59
N ARG A 104 2.01 17.47 -5.29
CA ARG A 104 1.59 18.15 -6.53
C ARG A 104 1.32 19.63 -6.32
N ALA A 105 0.67 20.00 -5.22
CA ALA A 105 0.42 21.39 -4.87
C ALA A 105 1.74 22.17 -4.61
N CYS A 106 2.70 21.56 -3.91
CA CYS A 106 4.04 22.15 -3.73
C CYS A 106 4.76 22.34 -5.06
N PHE A 107 4.71 21.36 -5.96
CA PHE A 107 5.28 21.51 -7.32
C PHE A 107 4.63 22.66 -8.10
N ALA A 108 3.29 22.75 -8.08
CA ALA A 108 2.57 23.81 -8.76
C ALA A 108 2.95 25.19 -8.20
N LYS A 109 2.94 25.34 -6.87
CA LYS A 109 3.35 26.58 -6.18
C LYS A 109 4.79 26.96 -6.52
N TRP A 110 5.71 26.00 -6.48
CA TRP A 110 7.12 26.22 -6.83
C TRP A 110 7.30 26.69 -8.27
N ARG A 111 6.55 26.12 -9.22
CA ARG A 111 6.62 26.52 -10.63
C ARG A 111 6.23 27.97 -10.84
N ILE A 112 5.24 28.46 -10.08
CA ILE A 112 4.71 29.82 -10.20
C ILE A 112 5.57 30.84 -9.45
N ALA A 113 5.98 30.52 -8.21
CA ALA A 113 6.54 31.49 -7.27
C ALA A 113 7.92 31.09 -6.74
N LYS A 114 8.77 30.46 -7.58
CA LYS A 114 10.09 29.93 -7.19
C LYS A 114 10.95 30.94 -6.43
N GLN A 115 11.09 32.16 -6.97
CA GLN A 115 11.96 33.19 -6.41
C GLN A 115 11.53 33.63 -5.00
N ASN A 116 10.23 33.61 -4.72
CA ASN A 116 9.67 33.96 -3.41
C ASN A 116 9.74 32.78 -2.44
N LEU A 117 9.54 31.55 -2.94
CA LEU A 117 9.48 30.36 -2.11
C LEU A 117 10.85 29.79 -1.73
N GLN A 118 11.90 30.05 -2.51
CA GLN A 118 13.26 29.59 -2.19
C GLN A 118 13.83 30.19 -0.90
N GLY A 119 13.30 31.34 -0.45
CA GLY A 119 13.65 31.98 0.82
C GLY A 119 12.69 31.66 1.96
N ASN A 120 11.65 30.84 1.74
CA ASN A 120 10.61 30.56 2.71
C ASN A 120 10.88 29.22 3.44
N PRO A 121 11.48 29.23 4.64
CA PRO A 121 11.88 28.00 5.34
C PRO A 121 10.67 27.11 5.70
N THR A 122 9.51 27.71 5.98
CA THR A 122 8.28 26.99 6.31
C THR A 122 7.81 26.14 5.13
N PHE A 123 7.75 26.75 3.94
CA PHE A 123 7.38 26.05 2.71
C PHE A 123 8.37 24.94 2.36
N LEU A 124 9.67 25.24 2.43
CA LEU A 124 10.72 24.29 2.09
C LEU A 124 10.75 23.09 3.06
N THR A 125 10.58 23.34 4.36
CA THR A 125 10.53 22.28 5.39
C THR A 125 9.35 21.36 5.14
N ARG A 126 8.14 21.92 4.99
CA ARG A 126 6.94 21.10 4.73
C ARG A 126 7.09 20.26 3.46
N TRP A 127 7.65 20.85 2.40
CA TRP A 127 7.85 20.11 1.15
C TRP A 127 8.88 18.99 1.31
N LEU A 128 9.97 19.24 2.04
CA LEU A 128 10.98 18.24 2.33
C LEU A 128 10.38 17.06 3.11
N GLU A 129 9.60 17.33 4.17
CA GLU A 129 8.92 16.30 4.97
C GLU A 129 8.03 15.39 4.10
N ILE A 130 7.27 15.97 3.16
CA ILE A 130 6.42 15.20 2.24
C ILE A 130 7.28 14.26 1.39
N LEU A 131 8.35 14.78 0.78
CA LEU A 131 9.22 13.99 -0.10
C LEU A 131 9.96 12.89 0.65
N GLU A 132 10.32 13.11 1.91
CA GLU A 132 10.95 12.10 2.76
C GLU A 132 9.96 11.07 3.30
N THR A 133 8.68 11.43 3.43
CA THR A 133 7.64 10.53 3.95
C THR A 133 7.09 9.58 2.87
N LEU A 134 6.92 10.05 1.63
CA LEU A 134 6.34 9.30 0.51
C LEU A 134 6.98 7.92 0.25
N PRO A 135 8.31 7.72 0.37
CA PRO A 135 8.94 6.40 0.25
C PRO A 135 8.39 5.34 1.20
N ARG A 136 7.95 5.71 2.40
CA ARG A 136 7.33 4.78 3.36
C ARG A 136 6.03 4.20 2.82
N TYR A 137 5.36 4.91 1.92
CA TYR A 137 4.12 4.49 1.26
C TYR A 137 4.36 3.86 -0.12
N GLY A 138 5.62 3.59 -0.48
CA GLY A 138 6.05 2.91 -1.70
C GLY A 138 6.10 3.79 -2.94
N ILE A 139 6.19 5.10 -2.77
CA ILE A 139 6.47 6.04 -3.87
C ILE A 139 7.98 6.23 -3.98
N ARG A 140 8.53 6.21 -5.19
CA ARG A 140 9.97 6.40 -5.41
C ARG A 140 10.42 7.77 -4.88
N ALA A 141 11.52 7.78 -4.14
CA ALA A 141 12.10 9.02 -3.63
C ALA A 141 12.66 9.89 -4.77
N ASP A 142 12.41 11.20 -4.69
CA ASP A 142 13.05 12.22 -5.55
C ASP A 142 14.30 12.78 -4.85
N SER A 143 15.39 12.01 -4.92
CA SER A 143 16.66 12.34 -4.24
C SER A 143 17.24 13.69 -4.69
N GLY A 144 17.06 14.04 -5.96
CA GLY A 144 17.50 15.32 -6.51
C GLY A 144 16.76 16.48 -5.86
N LYS A 145 15.42 16.41 -5.78
CA LYS A 145 14.61 17.45 -5.16
C LYS A 145 14.85 17.55 -3.65
N ILE A 146 14.96 16.43 -2.95
CA ILE A 146 15.31 16.37 -1.52
C ILE A 146 16.64 17.08 -1.27
N THR A 147 17.67 16.78 -2.06
CA THR A 147 19.00 17.41 -1.94
C THR A 147 18.94 18.91 -2.20
N GLN A 148 18.19 19.34 -3.22
CA GLN A 148 17.97 20.75 -3.51
C GLN A 148 17.31 21.49 -2.33
N LEU A 149 16.22 20.95 -1.78
CA LEU A 149 15.48 21.59 -0.69
C LEU A 149 16.32 21.70 0.58
N ARG A 150 17.09 20.64 0.92
CA ARG A 150 18.03 20.68 2.05
C ARG A 150 19.05 21.81 1.90
N ARG A 151 19.64 21.98 0.71
CA ARG A 151 20.60 23.09 0.44
C ARG A 151 19.96 24.47 0.63
N LEU A 152 18.75 24.68 0.13
CA LEU A 152 18.02 25.94 0.30
C LEU A 152 17.68 26.22 1.76
N LEU A 153 17.29 25.19 2.52
CA LEU A 153 17.06 25.30 3.97
C LEU A 153 18.32 25.66 4.75
N HIS A 154 19.48 25.12 4.36
CA HIS A 154 20.75 25.53 4.96
C HIS A 154 21.11 26.99 4.63
N ALA A 155 20.84 27.45 3.40
CA ALA A 155 21.12 28.82 2.98
C ALA A 155 20.20 29.87 3.62
N THR A 156 19.01 29.47 4.06
CA THR A 156 17.99 30.36 4.67
C THR A 156 18.13 30.51 6.18
N ARG A 157 18.95 29.68 6.85
CA ARG A 157 19.23 29.86 8.29
C ARG A 157 20.24 31.00 8.49
N PRO A 158 19.97 31.95 9.41
CA PRO A 158 20.94 32.99 9.73
C PRO A 158 22.21 32.34 10.30
N ARG A 159 23.38 32.83 9.88
CA ARG A 159 24.66 32.48 10.53
C ARG A 159 24.64 33.13 11.91
N SER A 160 24.40 32.32 12.93
CA SER A 160 24.62 32.66 14.35
C SER A 160 26.11 32.85 14.62
#